data_AF-A0A849C485-F1
#
_entry.id   AF-A0A849C485-F1
#
_cell.length_a   1.000
_cell.length_b   1.000
_cell.length_c   1.000
_cell.angle_alpha   90.00
_cell.angle_beta   90.00
_cell.angle_gamma   90.00
#
_symmetry.space_group_name_H-M   'P 1'
#
loop_
_entity.id
_entity.type
_entity.pdbx_description
1 polymer ?
#
loop_
_entity_poly.entity_id
_entity_poly.type
_entity_poly.pdbx_seq_one_letter_code
_entity_poly.pdbx_strand_id
1 'polypeptide(L)'
;MTIEYTGKVDAMLVEYSAMLDRCDVRNTQAREILAEAEALAAETRELFGAEYSAPADEAAGIRAQRDALDAQVNAKSQEVQRLHRENFDEWRRFTDTEW
;
A
#
# COMPACT_ATOMS: atom_id res chain seq x y z
N MET A 1 34.84 18.37 -23.68
CA MET A 1 34.19 18.35 -22.36
C MET A 1 32.65 18.37 -22.44
N THR A 2 32.03 18.65 -23.59
CA THR A 2 30.56 18.74 -23.71
C THR A 2 29.85 17.38 -23.82
N ILE A 3 30.48 16.37 -24.43
CA ILE A 3 29.87 15.05 -24.70
C ILE A 3 29.68 14.22 -23.42
N GLU A 4 30.60 14.32 -22.46
CA GLU A 4 30.51 13.60 -21.18
C GLU A 4 29.37 14.14 -20.31
N TYR A 5 29.14 15.46 -20.34
CA TYR A 5 28.08 16.10 -19.58
C TYR A 5 26.69 15.75 -20.14
N THR A 6 26.55 15.66 -21.48
CA THR A 6 25.30 15.21 -22.11
C THR A 6 24.99 13.75 -21.78
N GLY A 7 25.99 12.85 -21.78
CA GLY A 7 25.78 11.44 -21.45
C GLY A 7 25.34 11.20 -20.00
N LYS A 8 25.87 11.98 -19.04
CA LYS A 8 25.46 11.93 -17.62
C LYS A 8 24.02 12.39 -17.41
N VAL A 9 23.64 13.49 -18.07
CA VAL A 9 22.26 14.01 -18.01
C VAL A 9 21.28 13.01 -18.63
N ASP A 10 21.62 12.40 -19.77
CA ASP A 10 20.77 11.40 -20.42
C ASP A 10 20.58 10.17 -19.54
N ALA A 11 21.65 9.67 -18.90
CA ALA A 11 21.58 8.54 -17.98
C ALA A 11 20.70 8.85 -16.75
N MET A 12 20.86 10.04 -16.16
CA MET A 12 20.04 10.50 -15.03
C MET A 12 18.55 10.56 -15.40
N LEU A 13 18.22 11.10 -16.58
CA LEU A 13 16.83 11.22 -17.04
C LEU A 13 16.20 9.85 -17.30
N VAL A 14 16.94 8.91 -17.89
CA VAL A 14 16.46 7.54 -18.13
C VAL A 14 16.15 6.84 -16.81
N GLU A 15 17.05 6.92 -15.82
CA GLU A 15 16.78 6.28 -14.51
C GLU A 15 15.64 6.98 -13.76
N TYR A 16 15.55 8.32 -13.84
CA TYR A 16 14.46 9.07 -13.24
C TYR A 16 13.09 8.61 -13.78
N SER A 17 12.97 8.48 -15.10
CA SER A 17 11.75 7.95 -15.73
C SER A 17 11.44 6.53 -15.28
N ALA A 18 12.45 5.65 -15.26
CA ALA A 18 12.27 4.26 -14.82
C ALA A 18 11.86 4.15 -13.34
N MET A 19 12.39 5.02 -12.48
CA MET A 19 11.99 5.12 -11.07
C MET A 19 10.51 5.55 -10.94
N LEU A 20 10.08 6.55 -11.72
CA LEU A 20 8.69 7.00 -11.71
C LEU A 20 7.74 5.89 -12.16
N ASP A 21 8.07 5.17 -13.22
CA ASP A 21 7.25 4.04 -13.71
C ASP A 21 7.05 2.98 -12.61
N ARG A 22 8.12 2.62 -11.89
CA ARG A 22 8.04 1.67 -10.78
C ARG A 22 7.21 2.22 -9.62
N CYS A 23 7.34 3.52 -9.31
CA CYS A 23 6.54 4.17 -8.28
C CYS A 23 5.05 4.17 -8.63
N ASP A 24 4.70 4.41 -9.89
CA ASP A 24 3.31 4.40 -10.37
C ASP A 24 2.68 3.01 -10.29
N VAL A 25 3.44 1.96 -10.61
CA VAL A 25 3.01 0.57 -10.41
C VAL A 25 2.72 0.30 -8.93
N ARG A 26 3.66 0.63 -8.02
CA ARG A 26 3.45 0.42 -6.57
C ARG A 26 2.29 1.26 -6.03
N ASN A 27 2.10 2.49 -6.52
CA ASN A 27 1.00 3.35 -6.12
C ASN A 27 -0.36 2.81 -6.59
N THR A 28 -0.41 2.24 -7.80
CA THR A 28 -1.62 1.58 -8.31
C THR A 28 -1.98 0.38 -7.44
N GLN A 29 -0.99 -0.48 -7.15
CA GLN A 29 -1.16 -1.62 -6.25
C GLN A 29 -1.62 -1.17 -4.84
N ALA A 30 -1.02 -0.11 -4.29
CA ALA A 30 -1.41 0.42 -2.98
C ALA A 30 -2.87 0.90 -2.95
N ARG A 31 -3.36 1.52 -4.04
CA ARG A 31 -4.76 1.96 -4.15
C ARG A 31 -5.73 0.78 -4.20
N GLU A 32 -5.39 -0.27 -4.94
CA GLU A 32 -6.21 -1.49 -5.02
C GLU A 32 -6.32 -2.16 -3.64
N ILE A 33 -5.19 -2.34 -2.96
CA ILE A 33 -5.16 -2.93 -1.61
C ILE A 33 -5.93 -2.07 -0.60
N LEU A 34 -5.83 -0.75 -0.70
CA LEU A 34 -6.59 0.17 0.16
C LEU A 34 -8.10 0.04 -0.07
N ALA A 35 -8.55 -0.03 -1.33
CA ALA A 35 -9.96 -0.24 -1.65
C ALA A 35 -10.50 -1.57 -1.10
N GLU A 36 -9.70 -2.64 -1.18
CA GLU A 36 -10.03 -3.93 -0.56
C GLU A 36 -10.12 -3.81 0.97
N ALA A 37 -9.19 -3.11 1.61
CA ALA A 37 -9.22 -2.88 3.06
C ALA A 37 -10.44 -2.07 3.50
N GLU A 38 -10.84 -1.05 2.72
CA GLU A 38 -12.03 -0.24 2.97
C GLU A 38 -13.32 -1.08 2.87
N ALA A 39 -13.39 -1.99 1.90
CA ALA A 39 -14.52 -2.92 1.75
C ALA A 39 -14.62 -3.87 2.96
N LEU A 40 -13.51 -4.48 3.39
CA LEU A 40 -13.49 -5.34 4.58
C LEU A 40 -13.81 -4.58 5.87
N ALA A 41 -13.37 -3.33 5.98
CA ALA A 41 -13.70 -2.46 7.11
C ALA A 41 -15.19 -2.05 7.09
N ALA A 42 -15.84 -1.97 5.93
CA ALA A 42 -17.29 -1.81 5.84
C ALA A 42 -18.02 -3.05 6.35
N GLU A 43 -17.62 -4.25 5.91
CA GLU A 43 -18.19 -5.53 6.39
C GLU A 43 -18.03 -5.67 7.91
N THR A 44 -16.85 -5.34 8.44
CA THR A 44 -16.57 -5.34 9.89
C THR A 44 -17.56 -4.45 10.67
N ARG A 45 -17.90 -3.27 10.13
CA ARG A 45 -18.89 -2.36 10.75
C ARG A 45 -20.31 -2.93 10.71
N GLU A 46 -20.69 -3.61 9.64
CA GLU A 46 -21.99 -4.30 9.55
C GLU A 46 -22.08 -5.44 10.56
N LEU A 47 -21.03 -6.27 10.67
CA LEU A 47 -20.96 -7.36 11.65
C LEU A 47 -20.97 -6.86 13.09
N PHE A 48 -20.37 -5.69 13.37
CA PHE A 48 -20.46 -5.08 14.70
C PHE A 48 -21.92 -4.79 15.10
N GLY A 49 -22.73 -4.26 14.17
CA GLY A 49 -24.16 -4.04 14.40
C GLY A 49 -24.94 -5.34 14.59
N ALA A 50 -24.59 -6.37 13.82
CA ALA A 50 -25.19 -7.69 13.93
C ALA A 50 -24.84 -8.36 15.27
N GLU A 51 -23.58 -8.29 15.72
CA GLU A 51 -23.13 -8.84 17.01
C GLU A 51 -23.91 -8.23 18.17
N TYR A 52 -24.09 -6.91 18.15
CA TYR A 52 -24.80 -6.20 19.22
C TYR A 52 -26.26 -6.65 19.38
N SER A 53 -26.87 -7.12 18.29
CA SER A 53 -28.28 -7.52 18.25
C SER A 53 -28.48 -9.04 18.36
N ALA A 54 -27.41 -9.82 18.31
CA ALA A 54 -27.47 -11.28 18.26
C ALA A 54 -27.64 -11.94 19.64
N PRO A 55 -28.29 -13.10 19.71
CA PRO A 55 -28.22 -14.00 20.87
C PRO A 55 -26.76 -14.36 21.22
N ALA A 56 -26.48 -14.68 22.48
CA ALA A 56 -25.11 -14.85 22.98
C ALA A 56 -24.32 -15.97 22.25
N ASP A 57 -24.99 -17.04 21.85
CA ASP A 57 -24.42 -18.17 21.11
C ASP A 57 -24.06 -17.81 19.67
N GLU A 58 -24.81 -16.92 19.03
CA GLU A 58 -24.51 -16.39 17.69
C GLU A 58 -23.49 -15.25 17.72
N ALA A 59 -23.55 -14.39 18.74
CA ALA A 59 -22.66 -13.23 18.91
C ALA A 59 -21.18 -13.63 19.00
N ALA A 60 -20.88 -14.79 19.61
CA ALA A 60 -19.52 -15.31 19.65
C ALA A 60 -18.94 -15.64 18.26
N GLY A 61 -19.78 -16.22 17.38
CA GLY A 61 -19.40 -16.51 15.99
C GLY A 61 -19.19 -15.25 15.17
N ILE A 62 -20.10 -14.27 15.31
CA ILE A 62 -20.00 -12.97 14.63
C ILE A 62 -18.74 -12.22 15.08
N ARG A 63 -18.43 -12.23 16.38
CA ARG A 63 -17.20 -11.64 16.92
C ARG A 63 -15.95 -12.27 16.31
N ALA A 64 -15.89 -13.60 16.22
CA ALA A 64 -14.76 -14.30 15.63
C ALA A 64 -14.58 -13.95 14.14
N GLN A 65 -15.67 -13.81 13.39
CA GLN A 65 -15.62 -13.34 12.00
C GLN A 65 -15.09 -11.90 11.92
N ARG A 66 -15.58 -11.01 12.78
CA ARG A 66 -15.12 -9.61 12.83
C ARG A 66 -13.63 -9.52 13.13
N ASP A 67 -13.15 -10.24 14.14
CA ASP A 67 -11.73 -10.25 14.51
C ASP A 67 -10.85 -10.75 13.35
N ALA A 68 -11.34 -11.72 12.56
CA ALA A 68 -10.65 -12.20 11.37
C ALA A 68 -10.63 -11.17 10.22
N LEU A 69 -11.69 -10.40 10.03
CA LEU A 69 -11.72 -9.30 9.05
C LEU A 69 -10.80 -8.15 9.49
N ASP A 70 -10.83 -7.77 10.77
CA ASP A 70 -9.94 -6.76 11.34
C ASP A 70 -8.46 -7.14 11.16
N ALA A 71 -8.12 -8.42 11.35
CA ALA A 71 -6.77 -8.92 11.07
C ALA A 71 -6.37 -8.74 9.59
N GLN A 72 -7.30 -8.97 8.66
CA GLN A 72 -7.06 -8.76 7.23
C GLN A 72 -6.91 -7.28 6.87
N VAL A 73 -7.75 -6.40 7.43
CA VAL A 73 -7.63 -4.93 7.25
C VAL A 73 -6.27 -4.45 7.75
N ASN A 74 -5.83 -4.93 8.91
CA ASN A 74 -4.52 -4.59 9.46
C ASN A 74 -3.38 -5.07 8.55
N ALA A 75 -3.44 -6.32 8.06
CA ALA A 75 -2.42 -6.85 7.16
C ALA A 75 -2.33 -6.04 5.85
N LYS A 76 -3.48 -5.68 5.25
CA LYS A 76 -3.53 -4.86 4.04
C LYS A 76 -3.00 -3.44 4.28
N SER A 77 -3.31 -2.85 5.44
CA SER A 77 -2.81 -1.52 5.81
C SER A 77 -1.29 -1.51 5.96
N GLN A 78 -0.71 -2.56 6.55
CA GLN A 78 0.74 -2.73 6.65
C GLN A 78 1.41 -2.88 5.29
N GLU A 79 0.75 -3.58 4.35
CA GLU A 79 1.24 -3.74 2.99
C GLU A 79 1.26 -2.42 2.21
N VAL A 80 0.22 -1.59 2.33
CA VAL A 80 0.20 -0.23 1.75
C VAL A 80 1.36 0.61 2.31
N GLN A 81 1.60 0.55 3.63
CA GLN A 81 2.72 1.26 4.26
C GLN A 81 4.08 0.76 3.77
N ARG A 82 4.21 -0.55 3.51
CA ARG A 82 5.43 -1.13 2.92
C ARG A 82 5.68 -0.57 1.52
N LEU A 83 4.67 -0.56 0.65
CA LEU A 83 4.76 -0.03 -0.71
C LEU A 83 5.15 1.46 -0.73
N HIS A 84 4.57 2.28 0.15
CA HIS A 84 4.94 3.69 0.27
C HIS A 84 6.38 3.88 0.76
N ARG A 85 6.84 3.04 1.69
CA ARG A 85 8.23 3.07 2.15
C ARG A 85 9.21 2.71 1.04
N GLU A 86 8.87 1.72 0.21
CA GLU A 86 9.69 1.35 -0.94
C GLU A 86 9.81 2.47 -1.97
N ASN A 87 8.73 3.19 -2.24
CA ASN A 87 8.78 4.38 -3.10
C ASN A 87 9.70 5.46 -2.51
N PHE A 88 9.61 5.71 -1.21
CA PHE A 88 10.49 6.68 -0.55
C PHE A 88 11.95 6.25 -0.57
N ASP A 89 12.24 4.98 -0.27
CA ASP A 89 13.59 4.43 -0.29
C ASP A 89 14.20 4.47 -1.69
N GLU A 90 13.40 4.23 -2.72
CA GLU A 90 13.85 4.31 -4.10
C GLU A 90 14.16 5.75 -4.52
N TRP A 91 13.28 6.70 -4.21
CA TRP A 91 13.52 8.13 -4.42
C TRP A 91 14.79 8.60 -3.70
N ARG A 92 15.00 8.13 -2.47
CA ARG A 92 16.21 8.42 -1.70
C ARG A 92 17.46 7.87 -2.39
N ARG A 93 17.44 6.62 -2.88
CA ARG A 93 18.58 6.04 -3.62
C ARG A 93 18.90 6.83 -4.89
N PHE A 94 17.87 7.25 -5.64
CA PHE A 94 18.05 8.06 -6.84
C PHE A 94 18.72 9.41 -6.53
N THR A 95 18.28 10.07 -5.46
CA THR A 95 18.80 11.38 -5.05
C THR A 95 20.18 11.32 -4.38
N ASP A 96 20.50 10.21 -3.71
CA ASP A 96 21.83 9.96 -3.12
C ASP A 96 22.86 9.51 -4.19
N THR A 97 22.44 9.24 -5.44
CA THR A 97 23.32 8.84 -6.54
C THR A 97 24.04 10.05 -7.14
N GLU A 98 25.36 9.97 -7.28
CA GLU A 98 26.15 10.96 -8.02
C GLU A 98 26.09 10.68 -9.54
N TRP A 99 25.42 11.57 -10.29
CA TRP A 99 25.22 11.47 -11.74
C TRP A 99 26.36 12.09 -12.56
#